data_AF-A0A096PAT4-F1
#
_entry.id   AF-A0A096PAT4-F1
#
_cell.length_a   1.000
_cell.length_b   1.000
_cell.length_c   1.000
_cell.angle_alpha   90.00
_cell.angle_beta   90.00
_cell.angle_gamma   90.00
#
_symmetry.space_group_name_H-M   'P 1'
#
loop_
_entity.id
_entity.type
_entity.pdbx_description
1 polymer ?
#
loop_
_entity_poly.entity_id
_entity_poly.type
_entity_poly.pdbx_seq_one_letter_code
_entity_poly.pdbx_strand_id
1 'polypeptide(L)'
;MLLRRCARSLIDDLPSLAAQRVARRGWKKANRRVDVILTADVPGLGERDEIARVRPGRARNHLVPERLATYVSEEKVARARERLLAKAAAREATEGEGEAEAQSAREEAAREKENETVMRMLTAEPAIAVKRILDKKTGKPLRPVTRENIVDEIRRQKQLQIAPASLVLERPIDQFGQYDIPLWIRGHARGSHVLNVIVRKRQ
;
A
#
# COMPACT_ATOMS: atom_id res chain seq x y z
N MET A 1 116.21 3.38 -26.13
CA MET A 1 115.38 4.50 -25.66
C MET A 1 113.93 4.03 -25.53
N LEU A 2 113.31 4.33 -24.38
CA LEU A 2 111.86 4.32 -24.08
C LEU A 2 111.14 2.95 -24.13
N LEU A 3 110.87 2.27 -23.01
CA LEU A 3 109.92 2.56 -21.91
C LEU A 3 108.53 1.94 -22.13
N ARG A 4 108.28 0.91 -21.29
CA ARG A 4 107.06 0.63 -20.51
C ARG A 4 105.81 0.06 -21.19
N ARG A 5 105.55 -1.19 -20.81
CA ARG A 5 104.23 -1.79 -20.56
C ARG A 5 103.28 -0.80 -19.89
N CYS A 6 102.04 -0.73 -20.37
CA CYS A 6 100.80 -0.51 -19.61
C CYS A 6 99.65 -0.97 -20.51
N ALA A 7 99.09 -2.15 -20.28
CA ALA A 7 97.93 -2.35 -19.40
C ALA A 7 96.65 -1.74 -19.98
N ARG A 8 95.90 -2.59 -20.70
CA ARG A 8 94.50 -2.92 -20.41
C ARG A 8 93.63 -1.77 -19.88
N SER A 9 92.87 -1.14 -20.75
CA SER A 9 91.50 -0.70 -20.43
C SER A 9 90.68 -0.49 -21.70
N LEU A 10 90.27 -1.59 -22.34
CA LEU A 10 89.03 -1.62 -23.14
C LEU A 10 87.80 -1.62 -22.20
N ILE A 11 87.76 -0.71 -21.22
CA ILE A 11 86.69 -0.62 -20.22
C ILE A 11 86.22 0.82 -19.96
N ASP A 12 86.89 1.86 -20.47
CA ASP A 12 86.56 3.25 -20.08
C ASP A 12 85.72 4.06 -21.07
N ASP A 13 85.05 3.42 -22.02
CA ASP A 13 83.98 4.07 -22.81
C ASP A 13 82.68 3.25 -22.76
N LEU A 14 82.29 2.84 -21.56
CA LEU A 14 80.89 2.55 -21.29
C LEU A 14 80.10 3.86 -21.36
N PRO A 15 79.05 3.97 -22.19
CA PRO A 15 78.23 5.18 -22.24
C PRO A 15 77.57 5.42 -20.88
N SER A 16 78.04 6.41 -20.13
CA SER A 16 77.53 6.76 -18.78
C SER A 16 76.24 7.59 -18.78
N LEU A 17 75.63 7.89 -19.93
CA LEU A 17 74.35 8.61 -20.00
C LEU A 17 73.24 7.84 -20.73
N ALA A 18 73.52 6.65 -21.28
CA ALA A 18 72.46 5.74 -21.72
C ALA A 18 71.81 5.01 -20.54
N ALA A 19 72.53 4.88 -19.42
CA ALA A 19 72.03 4.33 -18.16
C ALA A 19 71.14 5.32 -17.37
N GLN A 20 71.11 6.61 -17.74
CA GLN A 20 70.35 7.64 -17.01
C GLN A 20 69.26 8.28 -17.87
N ARG A 21 68.41 7.44 -18.46
CA ARG A 21 66.96 7.67 -18.57
C ARG A 21 66.39 6.45 -19.28
N VAL A 22 66.35 5.32 -18.58
CA VAL A 22 65.15 4.49 -18.70
C VAL A 22 64.05 5.43 -18.25
N ALA A 23 63.40 6.09 -19.20
CA ALA A 23 62.18 6.80 -18.95
C ALA A 23 61.30 5.77 -18.25
N ARG A 24 61.14 5.92 -16.93
CA ARG A 24 60.03 5.34 -16.21
C ARG A 24 58.82 5.96 -16.88
N ARG A 25 58.41 5.45 -18.03
CA ARG A 25 57.06 5.56 -18.55
C ARG A 25 56.26 4.88 -17.46
N GLY A 26 55.90 5.65 -16.43
CA GLY A 26 55.12 5.16 -15.31
C GLY A 26 53.95 4.43 -15.94
N TRP A 27 53.81 3.15 -15.63
CA TRP A 27 52.70 2.35 -16.12
C TRP A 27 51.43 3.14 -15.78
N LYS A 28 50.84 3.79 -16.78
CA LYS A 28 49.54 4.45 -16.61
C LYS A 28 48.60 3.33 -16.20
N LYS A 29 48.11 3.37 -14.96
CA LYS A 29 47.14 2.39 -14.47
C LYS A 29 45.95 2.44 -15.43
N ALA A 30 45.82 1.44 -16.29
CA ALA A 30 44.68 1.32 -17.18
C ALA A 30 43.44 1.20 -16.28
N ASN A 31 42.55 2.18 -16.32
CA ASN A 31 41.29 2.16 -15.57
C ASN A 31 40.31 1.22 -16.26
N ARG A 32 40.65 -0.08 -16.30
CA ARG A 32 39.80 -1.13 -16.85
C ARG A 32 38.63 -1.34 -15.91
N ARG A 33 37.44 -1.50 -16.47
CA ARG A 33 36.22 -1.89 -15.75
C ARG A 33 35.69 -3.19 -16.32
N VAL A 34 35.05 -3.98 -15.47
CA VAL A 34 34.47 -5.29 -15.78
C VAL A 34 33.04 -5.27 -15.27
N ASP A 35 32.14 -5.81 -16.09
CA ASP A 35 30.74 -5.93 -15.74
C ASP A 35 30.52 -7.26 -14.99
N VAL A 36 29.73 -7.22 -13.93
CA VAL A 36 29.40 -8.37 -13.08
C VAL A 36 27.91 -8.33 -12.75
N ILE A 37 27.29 -9.50 -12.65
CA ILE A 37 25.89 -9.67 -12.23
C ILE A 37 25.87 -9.90 -10.72
N LEU A 38 25.15 -9.07 -9.98
CA LEU A 38 25.05 -9.20 -8.53
C LEU A 38 24.14 -10.37 -8.16
N THR A 39 24.59 -11.22 -7.24
CA THR A 39 23.82 -12.37 -6.73
C THR A 39 23.13 -12.04 -5.41
N ALA A 40 23.59 -11.00 -4.72
CA ALA A 40 23.02 -10.44 -3.50
C ALA A 40 22.97 -8.91 -3.59
N ASP A 41 22.16 -8.27 -2.73
CA ASP A 41 22.11 -6.82 -2.63
C ASP A 41 23.41 -6.29 -2.01
N VAL A 42 24.09 -5.38 -2.71
CA VAL A 42 25.37 -4.82 -2.25
C VAL A 42 25.26 -3.31 -2.10
N PRO A 43 25.49 -2.75 -0.89
CA PRO A 43 25.35 -1.33 -0.65
C PRO A 43 26.29 -0.51 -1.54
N GLY A 44 25.71 0.45 -2.25
CA GLY A 44 26.43 1.34 -3.18
C GLY A 44 26.81 0.71 -4.53
N LEU A 45 26.38 -0.51 -4.83
CA LEU A 45 26.62 -1.19 -6.10
C LEU A 45 25.34 -1.52 -6.87
N GLY A 46 24.28 -1.96 -6.17
CA GLY A 46 22.99 -2.28 -6.78
C GLY A 46 22.22 -3.38 -6.02
N GLU A 47 21.04 -3.69 -6.52
CA GLU A 47 20.21 -4.80 -6.04
C GLU A 47 20.61 -6.13 -6.71
N ARG A 48 20.11 -7.23 -6.13
CA ARG A 48 20.31 -8.58 -6.62
C ARG A 48 19.76 -8.74 -8.05
N ASP A 49 20.53 -9.44 -8.87
CA ASP A 49 20.33 -9.70 -10.30
C ASP A 49 20.58 -8.47 -11.22
N GLU A 50 21.08 -7.35 -10.69
CA GLU A 50 21.50 -6.17 -11.46
C GLU A 50 22.92 -6.31 -12.06
N ILE A 51 23.18 -5.66 -13.20
CA ILE A 51 24.50 -5.62 -13.84
C ILE A 51 25.27 -4.38 -13.36
N ALA A 52 26.36 -4.60 -12.62
CA ALA A 52 27.20 -3.54 -12.07
C ALA A 52 28.57 -3.48 -12.74
N ARG A 53 29.05 -2.26 -13.02
CA ARG A 53 30.35 -2.01 -13.66
C ARG A 53 31.44 -1.66 -12.65
N VAL A 54 32.33 -2.61 -12.35
CA VAL A 54 33.31 -2.50 -11.26
C VAL A 54 34.75 -2.51 -11.73
N ARG A 55 35.69 -2.14 -10.86
CA ARG A 55 37.11 -2.37 -11.09
C ARG A 55 37.41 -3.88 -11.02
N PRO A 56 38.29 -4.43 -11.87
CA PRO A 56 38.60 -5.85 -11.89
C PRO A 56 39.15 -6.37 -10.55
N GLY A 57 39.90 -5.55 -9.81
CA GLY A 57 40.37 -5.91 -8.47
C GLY A 57 39.25 -6.11 -7.47
N ARG A 58 38.17 -5.30 -7.54
CA ARG A 58 37.00 -5.47 -6.68
C ARG A 58 36.22 -6.74 -7.03
N ALA A 59 36.08 -7.05 -8.31
CA ALA A 59 35.46 -8.30 -8.75
C ALA A 59 36.24 -9.54 -8.27
N ARG A 60 37.55 -9.56 -8.52
CA ARG A 60 38.41 -10.73 -8.25
C ARG A 60 38.64 -11.01 -6.77
N ASN A 61 38.81 -9.96 -5.96
CA ASN A 61 39.23 -10.12 -4.57
C ASN A 61 38.06 -10.18 -3.59
N HIS A 62 36.92 -9.59 -3.94
CA HIS A 62 35.78 -9.42 -3.03
C HIS A 62 34.52 -10.07 -3.60
N LEU A 63 34.01 -9.57 -4.73
CA LEU A 63 32.66 -9.94 -5.17
C LEU A 63 32.53 -11.40 -5.63
N VAL A 64 33.53 -11.94 -6.32
CA VAL A 64 33.49 -13.32 -6.85
C VAL A 64 33.79 -14.35 -5.75
N PRO A 65 34.85 -14.20 -4.92
CA PRO A 65 35.14 -15.16 -3.84
C PRO A 65 34.01 -15.23 -2.80
N GLU A 66 33.40 -14.10 -2.46
CA GLU A 66 32.31 -14.03 -1.47
C GLU A 66 30.93 -14.38 -2.06
N ARG A 67 30.86 -14.75 -3.35
CA ARG A 67 29.61 -15.08 -4.07
C ARG A 67 28.60 -13.93 -4.13
N LEU A 68 29.05 -12.69 -3.99
CA LEU A 68 28.21 -11.48 -4.12
C LEU A 68 27.96 -11.12 -5.58
N ALA A 69 28.85 -11.50 -6.50
CA ALA A 69 28.66 -11.29 -7.93
C ALA A 69 29.24 -12.43 -8.78
N THR A 70 28.69 -12.60 -9.97
CA THR A 70 29.14 -13.55 -10.97
C THR A 70 29.54 -12.81 -12.25
N TYR A 71 30.51 -13.34 -13.00
CA TYR A 71 30.87 -12.79 -14.31
C TYR A 71 29.69 -12.84 -15.29
N VAL A 72 29.61 -11.81 -16.14
CA VAL A 72 28.61 -11.71 -17.19
C VAL A 72 28.79 -12.85 -18.20
N SER A 73 27.70 -13.55 -18.45
CA SER A 73 27.53 -14.57 -19.49
C SER A 73 26.11 -14.42 -20.00
N GLU A 74 25.88 -14.63 -21.30
CA GLU A 74 24.59 -14.39 -21.96
C GLU A 74 23.44 -15.16 -21.28
N GLU A 75 23.67 -16.43 -20.91
CA GLU A 75 22.70 -17.25 -20.18
C GLU A 75 22.34 -16.67 -18.80
N LYS A 76 23.35 -16.13 -18.10
CA LYS A 76 23.16 -15.56 -16.76
C LYS A 76 22.41 -14.25 -16.81
N VAL A 77 22.61 -13.45 -17.86
CA VAL A 77 21.86 -12.21 -18.09
C VAL A 77 20.39 -12.51 -18.35
N ALA A 78 20.08 -13.51 -19.19
CA ALA A 78 18.70 -13.92 -19.44
C ALA A 78 17.98 -14.35 -18.15
N ARG A 79 18.61 -15.25 -17.38
CA ARG A 79 18.06 -15.72 -16.07
C ARG A 79 17.90 -14.60 -15.05
N ALA A 80 18.83 -13.64 -15.01
CA ALA A 80 18.75 -12.49 -14.12
C ALA A 80 17.53 -11.61 -14.46
N ARG A 81 17.28 -11.37 -15.76
CA ARG A 81 16.12 -10.62 -16.23
C ARG A 81 14.79 -11.29 -15.91
N GLU A 82 14.68 -12.61 -16.14
CA GLU A 82 13.48 -13.37 -15.78
C GLU A 82 13.16 -13.27 -14.28
N ARG A 83 14.19 -13.36 -13.43
CA ARG A 83 14.03 -13.23 -11.97
C ARG A 83 13.61 -11.82 -11.55
N LEU A 84 14.16 -10.78 -12.19
CA LEU A 84 13.76 -9.40 -11.94
C LEU A 84 12.29 -9.16 -12.30
N LEU A 85 11.85 -9.66 -13.45
CA LEU A 85 10.45 -9.56 -13.88
C LEU A 85 9.51 -10.31 -12.92
N ALA A 86 9.88 -11.52 -12.52
CA ALA A 86 9.08 -12.30 -11.55
C ALA A 86 9.00 -11.61 -10.18
N LYS A 87 10.09 -10.99 -9.71
CA LYS A 87 10.09 -10.20 -8.46
C LYS A 87 9.23 -8.95 -8.57
N ALA A 88 9.27 -8.24 -9.70
CA ALA A 88 8.45 -7.07 -9.93
C ALA A 88 6.95 -7.44 -9.90
N ALA A 89 6.56 -8.49 -10.62
CA ALA A 89 5.19 -8.98 -10.62
C ALA A 89 4.72 -9.45 -9.21
N ALA A 90 5.60 -10.08 -8.43
CA ALA A 90 5.28 -10.48 -7.06
C ALA A 90 5.10 -9.27 -6.12
N ARG A 91 5.93 -8.23 -6.25
CA ARG A 91 5.80 -6.99 -5.48
C ARG A 91 4.49 -6.27 -5.81
N GLU A 92 4.19 -6.12 -7.09
CA GLU A 92 2.93 -5.50 -7.56
C GLU A 92 1.70 -6.25 -7.03
N ALA A 93 1.72 -7.59 -6.99
CA ALA A 93 0.63 -8.38 -6.42
C ALA A 93 0.47 -8.13 -4.92
N THR A 94 1.56 -8.14 -4.15
CA THR A 94 1.49 -7.91 -2.69
C THR A 94 1.12 -6.48 -2.32
N GLU A 95 1.59 -5.50 -3.10
CA GLU A 95 1.26 -4.09 -2.90
C GLU A 95 -0.21 -3.83 -3.28
N GLY A 96 -0.69 -4.42 -4.38
CA GLY A 96 -2.09 -4.34 -4.79
C GLY A 96 -3.04 -5.00 -3.78
N GLU A 97 -2.67 -6.14 -3.21
CA GLU A 97 -3.44 -6.80 -2.14
C GLU A 97 -3.48 -5.94 -0.88
N GLY A 98 -2.34 -5.40 -0.44
CA GLY A 98 -2.29 -4.51 0.72
C GLY A 98 -3.07 -3.20 0.53
N GLU A 99 -3.04 -2.63 -0.68
CA GLU A 99 -3.84 -1.45 -1.02
C GLU A 99 -5.33 -1.76 -1.06
N ALA A 100 -5.74 -2.90 -1.62
CA ALA A 100 -7.13 -3.33 -1.66
C ALA A 100 -7.69 -3.58 -0.25
N GLU A 101 -6.93 -4.25 0.61
CA GLU A 101 -7.30 -4.48 2.01
C GLU A 101 -7.36 -3.17 2.82
N ALA A 102 -6.40 -2.27 2.60
CA ALA A 102 -6.41 -0.96 3.24
C ALA A 102 -7.58 -0.10 2.75
N GLN A 103 -7.95 -0.19 1.47
CA GLN A 103 -9.12 0.49 0.92
C GLN A 103 -10.42 -0.09 1.50
N SER A 104 -10.57 -1.42 1.54
CA SER A 104 -11.77 -2.04 2.11
C SER A 104 -11.94 -1.69 3.59
N ALA A 105 -10.85 -1.71 4.37
CA ALA A 105 -10.90 -1.33 5.78
C ALA A 105 -11.29 0.15 5.99
N ARG A 106 -10.81 1.05 5.12
CA ARG A 106 -11.18 2.47 5.14
C ARG A 106 -12.65 2.69 4.78
N GLU A 107 -13.15 1.98 3.78
CA GLU A 107 -14.56 2.04 3.38
C GLU A 107 -15.49 1.52 4.48
N GLU A 108 -15.12 0.42 5.14
CA GLU A 108 -15.88 -0.13 6.26
C GLU A 108 -15.91 0.86 7.44
N ALA A 109 -14.76 1.44 7.82
CA ALA A 109 -14.69 2.45 8.87
C ALA A 109 -15.48 3.73 8.54
N ALA A 110 -15.52 4.13 7.27
CA ALA A 110 -16.34 5.26 6.83
C ALA A 110 -17.84 4.96 6.98
N ARG A 111 -18.28 3.77 6.55
CA ARG A 111 -19.67 3.30 6.67
C ARG A 111 -20.11 3.21 8.14
N GLU A 112 -19.24 2.78 9.04
CA GLU A 112 -19.56 2.73 10.48
C GLU A 112 -19.81 4.13 11.06
N LYS A 113 -18.99 5.13 10.70
CA LYS A 113 -19.19 6.52 11.14
C LYS A 113 -20.47 7.14 10.58
N GLU A 114 -20.79 6.86 9.33
CA GLU A 114 -22.06 7.28 8.73
C GLU A 114 -23.24 6.65 9.47
N ASN A 115 -23.18 5.35 9.76
CA ASN A 115 -24.21 4.65 10.53
C ASN A 115 -24.37 5.22 11.94
N GLU A 116 -23.27 5.50 12.65
CA GLU A 116 -23.31 6.13 13.97
C GLU A 116 -23.98 7.52 13.92
N THR A 117 -23.66 8.31 12.90
CA THR A 117 -24.26 9.63 12.69
C THR A 117 -25.76 9.53 12.42
N VAL A 118 -26.18 8.60 11.55
CA VAL A 118 -27.59 8.30 11.28
C VAL A 118 -28.30 7.90 12.57
N MET A 119 -27.69 7.06 13.40
CA MET A 119 -28.26 6.62 14.67
C MET A 119 -28.46 7.77 15.64
N ARG A 120 -27.46 8.64 15.79
CA ARG A 120 -27.56 9.85 16.62
C ARG A 120 -28.68 10.77 16.16
N MET A 121 -28.84 10.95 14.86
CA MET A 121 -29.92 11.78 14.31
C MET A 121 -31.30 11.13 14.53
N LEU A 122 -31.42 9.80 14.45
CA LEU A 122 -32.66 9.08 14.67
C LEU A 122 -33.12 9.08 16.13
N THR A 123 -32.18 8.93 17.08
CA THR A 123 -32.50 8.98 18.52
C THR A 123 -32.66 10.39 19.06
N ALA A 124 -32.15 11.42 18.36
CA ALA A 124 -32.35 12.79 18.76
C ALA A 124 -33.84 13.15 18.83
N GLU A 125 -34.22 13.88 19.87
CA GLU A 125 -35.50 14.58 19.93
C GLU A 125 -35.55 15.67 18.84
N PRO A 126 -36.70 15.94 18.20
CA PRO A 126 -38.06 15.48 18.54
C PRO A 126 -38.39 14.08 18.01
N ALA A 127 -39.31 13.41 18.71
CA ALA A 127 -39.89 12.15 18.28
C ALA A 127 -40.64 12.32 16.95
N ILE A 128 -40.64 11.26 16.13
CA ILE A 128 -41.18 11.30 14.78
C ILE A 128 -42.70 11.29 14.84
N ALA A 129 -43.33 12.35 14.33
CA ALA A 129 -44.78 12.48 14.39
C ALA A 129 -45.45 11.90 13.15
N VAL A 130 -46.20 10.81 13.29
CA VAL A 130 -47.01 10.23 12.20
C VAL A 130 -48.45 10.69 12.38
N LYS A 131 -48.98 11.46 11.42
CA LYS A 131 -50.37 11.92 11.46
C LYS A 131 -51.28 10.92 10.74
N ARG A 132 -52.36 10.50 11.40
CA ARG A 132 -53.38 9.60 10.83
C ARG A 132 -54.80 10.07 11.11
N ILE A 133 -55.71 9.73 10.19
CA ILE A 133 -57.14 10.04 10.31
C ILE A 133 -57.76 9.08 11.33
N LEU A 134 -58.59 9.61 12.22
CA LEU A 134 -59.34 8.86 13.21
C LEU A 134 -60.57 8.21 12.60
N ASP A 135 -60.79 6.93 12.91
CA ASP A 135 -62.07 6.28 12.70
C ASP A 135 -63.04 6.66 13.81
N LYS A 136 -64.16 7.29 13.42
CA LYS A 136 -65.21 7.70 14.36
C LYS A 136 -65.90 6.54 15.07
N LYS A 137 -65.86 5.32 14.49
CA LYS A 137 -66.53 4.13 15.03
C LYS A 137 -65.66 3.35 16.02
N THR A 138 -64.39 3.14 15.68
CA THR A 138 -63.46 2.28 16.43
C THR A 138 -62.47 3.05 17.28
N GLY A 139 -62.35 4.37 17.09
CA GLY A 139 -61.38 5.22 17.80
C GLY A 139 -59.91 4.98 17.41
N LYS A 140 -59.66 4.13 16.42
CA LYS A 140 -58.34 3.74 15.89
C LYS A 140 -57.99 4.52 14.62
N PRO A 141 -56.73 4.51 14.18
CA PRO A 141 -56.37 5.03 12.86
C PRO A 141 -57.10 4.26 11.76
N LEU A 142 -57.69 4.97 10.79
CA LEU A 142 -58.36 4.36 9.63
C LEU A 142 -57.45 3.42 8.83
N ARG A 143 -56.16 3.78 8.77
CA ARG A 143 -55.12 2.97 8.14
C ARG A 143 -54.02 2.71 9.15
N PRO A 144 -53.55 1.46 9.27
CA PRO A 144 -52.44 1.14 10.14
C PRO A 144 -51.18 1.86 9.69
N VAL A 145 -50.24 2.08 10.61
CA VAL A 145 -48.93 2.63 10.27
C VAL A 145 -48.00 1.48 9.92
N THR A 146 -47.60 1.41 8.65
CA THR A 146 -46.65 0.42 8.14
C THR A 146 -45.21 0.95 8.22
N ARG A 147 -44.23 0.06 7.98
CA ARG A 147 -42.81 0.43 7.95
C ARG A 147 -42.52 1.49 6.89
N GLU A 148 -43.13 1.39 5.71
CA GLU A 148 -42.93 2.38 4.63
C GLU A 148 -43.39 3.77 5.06
N ASN A 149 -44.52 3.86 5.75
CA ASN A 149 -45.03 5.16 6.21
C ASN A 149 -44.10 5.82 7.23
N ILE A 150 -43.44 5.04 8.10
CA ILE A 150 -42.48 5.58 9.06
C ILE A 150 -41.22 6.07 8.32
N VAL A 151 -40.74 5.32 7.33
CA VAL A 151 -39.59 5.74 6.49
C VAL A 151 -39.88 7.03 5.75
N ASP A 152 -41.09 7.18 5.18
CA ASP A 152 -41.50 8.42 4.51
C ASP A 152 -41.52 9.62 5.47
N GLU A 153 -41.96 9.43 6.71
CA GLU A 153 -41.95 10.48 7.74
C GLU A 153 -40.54 10.80 8.25
N ILE A 154 -39.66 9.80 8.39
CA ILE A 154 -38.23 10.00 8.67
C ILE A 154 -37.61 10.89 7.59
N ARG A 155 -37.88 10.57 6.31
CA ARG A 155 -37.38 11.34 5.17
C ARG A 155 -37.90 12.78 5.16
N ARG A 156 -39.15 13.01 5.58
CA ARG A 156 -39.73 14.36 5.65
C ARG A 156 -39.19 15.18 6.81
N GLN A 157 -39.09 14.58 8.00
CA GLN A 157 -38.79 15.29 9.24
C GLN A 157 -37.29 15.40 9.53
N LYS A 158 -36.55 14.30 9.33
CA LYS A 158 -35.11 14.21 9.61
C LYS A 158 -34.24 14.21 8.35
N GLN A 159 -34.85 14.21 7.16
CA GLN A 159 -34.16 14.22 5.86
C GLN A 159 -33.20 13.04 5.64
N LEU A 160 -33.45 11.92 6.33
CA LEU A 160 -32.66 10.70 6.22
C LEU A 160 -33.36 9.66 5.34
N GLN A 161 -32.57 8.96 4.53
CA GLN A 161 -33.05 7.81 3.75
C GLN A 161 -32.63 6.53 4.43
N ILE A 162 -33.60 5.69 4.79
CA ILE A 162 -33.36 4.45 5.53
C ILE A 162 -34.16 3.33 4.86
N ALA A 163 -33.62 2.11 4.88
CA ALA A 163 -34.32 0.94 4.40
C ALA A 163 -35.48 0.57 5.36
N PRO A 164 -36.68 0.20 4.86
CA PRO A 164 -37.77 -0.28 5.70
C PRO A 164 -37.43 -1.48 6.58
N ALA A 165 -36.44 -2.29 6.16
CA ALA A 165 -35.93 -3.43 6.91
C ALA A 165 -35.15 -3.05 8.17
N SER A 166 -34.68 -1.80 8.27
CA SER A 166 -33.98 -1.30 9.46
C SER A 166 -34.92 -1.06 10.65
N LEU A 167 -36.23 -0.99 10.41
CA LEU A 167 -37.24 -0.88 11.46
C LEU A 167 -37.72 -2.28 11.84
N VAL A 168 -37.46 -2.68 13.10
CA VAL A 168 -37.96 -3.95 13.62
C VAL A 168 -39.39 -3.76 14.10
N LEU A 169 -40.34 -3.99 13.19
CA LEU A 169 -41.77 -3.90 13.48
C LEU A 169 -42.46 -5.21 13.13
N GLU A 170 -42.89 -5.99 14.13
CA GLU A 170 -43.56 -7.29 13.91
C GLU A 170 -44.95 -7.14 13.29
N ARG A 171 -45.73 -6.17 13.79
CA ARG A 171 -47.09 -5.88 13.33
C ARG A 171 -47.25 -4.38 13.08
N PRO A 172 -48.01 -3.97 12.06
CA PRO A 172 -48.37 -2.56 11.85
C PRO A 172 -49.03 -1.94 13.09
N ILE A 173 -48.89 -0.63 13.26
CA ILE A 173 -49.41 0.08 14.44
C ILE A 173 -50.86 0.53 14.17
N ASP A 174 -51.79 0.00 14.97
CA ASP A 174 -53.25 0.20 14.82
C ASP A 174 -53.85 1.12 15.88
N GLN A 175 -53.04 1.73 16.75
CA GLN A 175 -53.52 2.57 17.84
C GLN A 175 -52.76 3.90 17.85
N PHE A 176 -53.40 4.93 18.40
CA PHE A 176 -52.75 6.22 18.63
C PHE A 176 -51.97 6.15 19.93
N GLY A 177 -50.75 6.67 19.93
CA GLY A 177 -49.87 6.57 21.09
C GLY A 177 -48.42 6.88 20.75
N GLN A 178 -47.55 6.66 21.73
CA GLN A 178 -46.10 6.68 21.58
C GLN A 178 -45.61 5.23 21.49
N TYR A 179 -44.72 4.97 20.56
CA TYR A 179 -44.15 3.65 20.31
C TYR A 179 -42.64 3.77 20.18
N ASP A 180 -41.95 2.88 20.90
CA ASP A 180 -40.51 2.76 20.84
C ASP A 180 -40.17 1.58 19.91
N ILE A 181 -39.68 1.89 18.72
CA ILE A 181 -39.42 0.90 17.68
C ILE A 181 -37.91 0.57 17.66
N PRO A 182 -37.50 -0.68 17.88
CA PRO A 182 -36.09 -1.04 17.84
C PRO A 182 -35.51 -0.93 16.43
N LEU A 183 -34.30 -0.36 16.34
CA LEU A 183 -33.57 -0.24 15.09
C LEU A 183 -32.63 -1.43 14.87
N TRP A 184 -32.45 -1.79 13.60
CA TRP A 184 -31.47 -2.74 13.13
C TRP A 184 -30.68 -2.16 11.96
N ILE A 185 -29.43 -1.77 12.24
CA ILE A 185 -28.49 -1.25 11.25
C ILE A 185 -27.23 -2.12 11.27
N ARG A 186 -26.65 -2.37 10.10
CA ARG A 186 -25.42 -3.15 9.96
C ARG A 186 -24.28 -2.51 10.76
N GLY A 187 -23.55 -3.31 11.52
CA GLY A 187 -22.50 -2.83 12.44
C GLY A 187 -22.97 -2.62 13.88
N HIS A 188 -24.28 -2.71 14.16
CA HIS A 188 -24.81 -2.55 15.51
C HIS A 188 -25.77 -3.68 15.89
N ALA A 189 -25.81 -4.01 17.18
CA ALA A 189 -26.73 -5.01 17.73
C ALA A 189 -28.19 -4.59 17.54
N ARG A 190 -29.04 -5.58 17.26
CA ARG A 190 -30.49 -5.39 17.08
C ARG A 190 -31.10 -4.84 18.37
N GLY A 191 -31.80 -3.71 18.29
CA GLY A 191 -32.43 -3.08 19.45
C GLY A 191 -31.49 -2.26 20.35
N SER A 192 -30.25 -2.01 19.91
CA SER A 192 -29.33 -1.10 20.64
C SER A 192 -29.89 0.31 20.80
N HIS A 193 -30.67 0.76 19.84
CA HIS A 193 -31.33 2.06 19.88
C HIS A 193 -32.80 1.93 19.52
N VAL A 194 -33.59 2.81 20.10
CA VAL A 194 -35.03 2.87 19.94
C VAL A 194 -35.41 4.16 19.25
N LEU A 195 -36.30 4.04 18.28
CA LEU A 195 -36.89 5.16 17.56
C LEU A 195 -38.23 5.51 18.19
N ASN A 196 -38.33 6.73 18.72
CA ASN A 196 -39.56 7.22 19.33
C ASN A 196 -40.50 7.73 18.23
N VAL A 197 -41.62 7.03 18.03
CA VAL A 197 -42.64 7.36 17.04
C VAL A 197 -43.94 7.75 17.76
N ILE A 198 -44.47 8.92 17.45
CA ILE A 198 -45.74 9.41 18.01
C ILE A 198 -46.82 9.39 16.92
N VAL A 199 -47.81 8.52 17.07
CA VAL A 199 -48.97 8.48 16.19
C VAL A 199 -50.02 9.46 16.70
N ARG A 200 -50.18 10.59 16.00
CA ARG A 200 -51.12 11.66 16.36
C ARG A 200 -52.33 11.68 15.44
N LYS A 201 -53.47 12.11 15.99
CA LYS A 201 -54.68 12.38 15.21
C LYS A 201 -54.41 13.58 14.30
N ARG A 202 -54.79 13.45 13.03
CA ARG A 202 -54.85 14.59 12.10
C ARG A 202 -56.05 15.43 12.49
N GLN A 203 -55.79 16.66 12.95
CA GLN A 203 -56.83 17.68 13.12
C GLN A 203 -57.39 18.10 11.76
#